data_AF-A0A7W0CGF1-F1
#
_entry.id   AF-A0A7W0CGF1-F1
#
_cell.length_a   1.000
_cell.length_b   1.000
_cell.length_c   1.000
_cell.angle_alpha   90.00
_cell.angle_beta   90.00
_cell.angle_gamma   90.00
#
_symmetry.space_group_name_H-M   'P 1'
#
loop_
_entity.id
_entity.type
_entity.pdbx_description
1 polymer ?
#
loop_
_entity_poly.entity_id
_entity_poly.type
_entity_poly.pdbx_seq_one_letter_code
_entity_poly.pdbx_strand_id
1 'polypeptide(L)'
;MRSAIELRERWLETVPLILVRAGMYACDGREMETVSRTLLENLCFVDEREDECAAVSRMLGARYGKYGVQGPFAAMFGAGSRCVEEVASVYAEQFHRLGFLQVTRRLDAGPWADLLGMVQNRWAGRDLRLSEIQGSFGTPGLIVGKRILCYVSAKGDWAFFDCWDDPPKRYVAGEGTYESLGEDDPLVRSIRIPAADFESGLVLTLYGKVLRWGTGWWIHQPSTDDPSTELAPTKRD
;
A
#
# COMPACT_ATOMS: atom_id res chain seq x y z
N MET A 1 13.75 29.84 -23.13
CA MET A 1 13.95 28.37 -23.08
C MET A 1 14.26 28.04 -21.63
N ARG A 2 13.43 27.25 -20.96
CA ARG A 2 13.71 26.87 -19.55
C ARG A 2 14.87 25.87 -19.53
N SER A 3 15.71 25.91 -18.50
CA SER A 3 16.85 25.01 -18.39
C SER A 3 16.41 23.62 -17.90
N ALA A 4 17.22 22.58 -18.17
CA ALA A 4 16.96 21.23 -17.65
C ALA A 4 16.91 21.19 -16.11
N ILE A 5 17.69 22.06 -15.44
CA ILE A 5 17.72 22.21 -13.99
C ILE A 5 16.38 22.70 -13.46
N GLU A 6 15.78 23.72 -14.07
CA GLU A 6 14.47 24.25 -13.66
C GLU A 6 13.35 23.20 -13.84
N LEU A 7 13.44 22.36 -14.88
CA LEU A 7 12.49 21.26 -15.06
C LEU A 7 12.65 20.19 -13.99
N ARG A 8 13.89 19.82 -13.67
CA ARG A 8 14.21 18.86 -12.62
C ARG A 8 13.68 19.31 -11.26
N GLU A 9 13.94 20.55 -10.87
CA GLU A 9 13.47 21.12 -9.60
C GLU A 9 11.95 21.07 -9.50
N ARG A 10 11.25 21.50 -10.57
CA ARG A 10 9.79 21.43 -10.63
C ARG A 10 9.26 20.00 -10.49
N TRP A 11 9.92 19.03 -11.12
CA TRP A 11 9.52 17.62 -11.00
C TRP A 11 9.75 17.08 -9.59
N LEU A 12 10.86 17.43 -8.94
CA LEU A 12 11.10 17.08 -7.55
C LEU A 12 10.04 17.66 -6.60
N GLU A 13 9.63 18.92 -6.83
CA GLU A 13 8.51 19.53 -6.08
C GLU A 13 7.17 18.83 -6.34
N THR A 14 7.01 18.23 -7.53
CA THR A 14 5.78 17.53 -7.92
C THR A 14 5.66 16.15 -7.27
N VAL A 15 6.79 15.46 -7.01
CA VAL A 15 6.80 14.09 -6.44
C VAL A 15 5.97 13.99 -5.14
N PRO A 16 6.17 14.80 -4.10
CA PRO A 16 5.36 14.71 -2.89
C PRO A 16 3.87 14.99 -3.14
N LEU A 17 3.55 15.89 -4.07
CA LEU A 17 2.17 16.27 -4.37
C LEU A 17 1.40 15.11 -4.99
N ILE A 18 1.98 14.39 -5.96
CA ILE A 18 1.32 13.25 -6.59
C ILE A 18 1.11 12.09 -5.61
N LEU A 19 1.94 11.96 -4.59
CA LEU A 19 1.85 10.89 -3.60
C LEU A 19 0.82 11.22 -2.50
N VAL A 20 0.90 12.42 -1.94
CA VAL A 20 0.00 12.85 -0.85
C VAL A 20 -1.41 13.13 -1.38
N ARG A 21 -1.56 13.52 -2.65
CA ARG A 21 -2.85 13.84 -3.28
C ARG A 21 -3.13 12.97 -4.50
N ALA A 22 -2.80 11.69 -4.43
CA ALA A 22 -2.88 10.76 -5.57
C ALA A 22 -4.21 10.82 -6.35
N GLY A 23 -5.35 10.87 -5.66
CA GLY A 23 -6.66 10.99 -6.31
C GLY A 23 -6.93 12.31 -7.08
N MET A 24 -6.08 13.33 -6.94
CA MET A 24 -6.14 14.55 -7.78
C MET A 24 -5.36 14.41 -9.10
N TYR A 25 -4.43 13.46 -9.16
CA TYR A 25 -3.53 13.27 -10.31
C TYR A 25 -3.88 12.03 -11.13
N ALA A 26 -4.66 11.11 -10.57
CA ALA A 26 -5.10 9.91 -11.24
C ALA A 26 -6.50 9.49 -10.78
N CYS A 27 -7.31 8.99 -11.72
CA CYS A 27 -8.64 8.44 -11.46
C CYS A 27 -8.59 6.97 -11.04
N ASP A 28 -7.57 6.23 -11.48
CA ASP A 28 -7.34 4.83 -11.16
C ASP A 28 -5.85 4.48 -11.06
N GLY A 29 -5.55 3.25 -10.64
CA GLY A 29 -4.21 2.76 -10.42
C GLY A 29 -3.39 2.64 -11.71
N ARG A 30 -4.02 2.46 -12.88
CA ARG A 30 -3.30 2.43 -14.17
C ARG A 30 -2.80 3.81 -14.52
N GLU A 31 -3.66 4.80 -14.35
CA GLU A 31 -3.31 6.20 -14.56
C GLU A 31 -2.25 6.63 -13.55
N MET A 32 -2.39 6.24 -12.28
CA MET A 32 -1.40 6.53 -11.24
C MET A 32 -0.03 5.91 -11.54
N GLU A 33 -0.01 4.66 -12.02
CA GLU A 33 1.21 3.98 -12.45
C GLU A 33 1.85 4.72 -13.63
N THR A 34 1.04 5.16 -14.59
CA THR A 34 1.51 5.91 -15.77
C THR A 34 2.13 7.25 -15.36
N VAL A 35 1.40 8.06 -14.57
CA VAL A 35 1.88 9.37 -14.10
C VAL A 35 3.16 9.23 -13.27
N SER A 36 3.20 8.27 -12.35
CA SER A 36 4.37 8.05 -11.49
C SER A 36 5.58 7.56 -12.29
N ARG A 37 5.39 6.58 -13.17
CA ARG A 37 6.46 6.04 -14.00
C ARG A 37 7.04 7.10 -14.93
N THR A 38 6.19 7.86 -15.63
CA THR A 38 6.67 8.93 -16.52
C THR A 38 7.44 10.00 -15.75
N LEU A 39 6.98 10.39 -14.56
CA LEU A 39 7.72 11.34 -13.72
C LEU A 39 9.07 10.78 -13.29
N LEU A 40 9.13 9.50 -12.91
CA LEU A 40 10.37 8.82 -12.54
C LEU A 40 11.35 8.72 -13.71
N GLU A 41 10.88 8.30 -14.88
CA GLU A 41 11.66 8.23 -16.12
C GLU A 41 12.25 9.58 -16.49
N ASN A 42 11.44 10.66 -16.42
CA ASN A 42 11.90 12.01 -16.70
C ASN A 42 12.99 12.49 -15.73
N LEU A 43 12.84 12.20 -14.43
CA LEU A 43 13.85 12.53 -13.42
C LEU A 43 15.14 11.73 -13.64
N CYS A 44 15.03 10.42 -13.91
CA CYS A 44 16.18 9.58 -14.22
C CYS A 44 16.89 10.02 -15.50
N PHE A 45 16.16 10.41 -16.55
CA PHE A 45 16.74 10.90 -17.80
C PHE A 45 17.55 12.18 -17.59
N VAL A 46 17.02 13.15 -16.83
CA VAL A 46 17.75 14.40 -16.57
C VAL A 46 18.98 14.17 -15.68
N ASP A 47 18.94 13.14 -14.82
CA ASP A 47 20.06 12.80 -13.93
C ASP A 47 21.04 11.78 -14.55
N GLU A 48 20.84 11.38 -15.82
CA GLU A 48 21.65 10.35 -16.51
C GLU A 48 21.66 8.99 -15.76
N ARG A 49 20.49 8.60 -15.23
CA ARG A 49 20.26 7.40 -14.40
C ARG A 49 19.23 6.45 -15.00
N GLU A 50 19.16 6.38 -16.33
CA GLU A 50 18.19 5.55 -17.06
C GLU A 50 18.36 4.04 -16.74
N ASP A 51 19.59 3.59 -16.48
CA ASP A 51 19.85 2.20 -16.09
C ASP A 51 19.20 1.83 -14.74
N GLU A 52 19.19 2.77 -13.79
CA GLU A 52 18.51 2.59 -12.50
C GLU A 52 16.99 2.57 -12.69
N CYS A 53 16.45 3.43 -13.57
CA CYS A 53 15.04 3.41 -13.94
C CYS A 53 14.64 2.08 -14.58
N ALA A 54 15.47 1.56 -15.50
CA ALA A 54 15.26 0.26 -16.13
C ALA A 54 15.34 -0.91 -15.12
N ALA A 55 16.19 -0.80 -14.10
CA ALA A 55 16.23 -1.77 -13.00
C ALA A 55 14.95 -1.75 -12.16
N VAL A 56 14.41 -0.57 -11.85
CA VAL A 56 13.11 -0.42 -11.18
C VAL A 56 12.00 -1.06 -12.01
N SER A 57 11.91 -0.76 -13.31
CA SER A 57 10.89 -1.33 -14.20
C SER A 57 10.95 -2.86 -14.26
N ARG A 58 12.16 -3.44 -14.33
CA ARG A 58 12.34 -4.91 -14.28
C ARG A 58 11.91 -5.49 -12.94
N MET A 59 12.28 -4.85 -11.83
CA MET A 59 11.89 -5.28 -10.49
C MET A 59 10.38 -5.25 -10.30
N LEU A 60 9.72 -4.16 -10.69
CA LEU A 60 8.26 -4.04 -10.61
C LEU A 60 7.57 -5.08 -11.50
N GLY A 61 8.06 -5.30 -12.72
CA GLY A 61 7.56 -6.34 -13.62
C GLY A 61 7.70 -7.76 -13.03
N ALA A 62 8.82 -8.06 -12.38
CA ALA A 62 9.03 -9.34 -11.71
C ALA A 62 8.12 -9.52 -10.47
N ARG A 63 7.93 -8.45 -9.69
CA ARG A 63 7.19 -8.48 -8.42
C ARG A 63 5.67 -8.46 -8.60
N TYR A 64 5.16 -7.71 -9.58
CA TYR A 64 3.71 -7.48 -9.78
C TYR A 64 3.15 -8.15 -11.05
N GLY A 65 4.02 -8.66 -11.92
CA GLY A 65 3.64 -9.40 -13.12
C GLY A 65 3.15 -8.53 -14.28
N LYS A 66 2.53 -9.19 -15.28
CA LYS A 66 2.21 -8.59 -16.59
C LYS A 66 1.16 -7.48 -16.57
N TYR A 67 0.40 -7.34 -15.50
CA TYR A 67 -0.65 -6.32 -15.36
C TYR A 67 -0.15 -5.07 -14.64
N GLY A 68 1.16 -4.96 -14.39
CA GLY A 68 1.74 -3.84 -13.67
C GLY A 68 1.38 -3.86 -12.18
N VAL A 69 1.76 -2.78 -11.49
CA VAL A 69 1.59 -2.64 -10.04
C VAL A 69 0.11 -2.70 -9.65
N GLN A 70 -0.78 -2.15 -10.47
CA GLN A 70 -2.23 -2.19 -10.20
C GLN A 70 -2.79 -3.62 -10.17
N GLY A 71 -2.26 -4.54 -10.97
CA GLY A 71 -2.84 -5.85 -11.22
C GLY A 71 -3.20 -6.63 -9.95
N PRO A 72 -2.25 -6.89 -9.05
CA PRO A 72 -2.53 -7.59 -7.79
C PRO A 72 -3.52 -6.88 -6.88
N PHE A 73 -3.53 -5.54 -6.83
CA PHE A 73 -4.50 -4.78 -6.04
C PHE A 73 -5.92 -4.91 -6.59
N ALA A 74 -6.08 -4.82 -7.91
CA ALA A 74 -7.37 -5.00 -8.57
C ALA A 74 -7.89 -6.45 -8.42
N ALA A 75 -6.99 -7.44 -8.43
CA ALA A 75 -7.35 -8.83 -8.19
C ALA A 75 -7.83 -9.07 -6.74
N MET A 76 -7.25 -8.35 -5.77
CA MET A 76 -7.57 -8.52 -4.35
C MET A 76 -8.88 -7.84 -3.93
N PHE A 77 -9.13 -6.61 -4.39
CA PHE A 77 -10.27 -5.80 -3.93
C PHE A 77 -11.34 -5.58 -5.00
N GLY A 78 -11.24 -6.31 -6.12
CA GLY A 78 -12.16 -6.26 -7.24
C GLY A 78 -11.87 -5.13 -8.23
N ALA A 79 -12.31 -5.34 -9.47
CA ALA A 79 -12.07 -4.41 -10.59
C ALA A 79 -12.70 -3.02 -10.42
N GLY A 80 -13.66 -2.87 -9.49
CA GLY A 80 -14.24 -1.58 -9.11
C GLY A 80 -13.35 -0.75 -8.17
N SER A 81 -12.34 -1.36 -7.53
CA SER A 81 -11.37 -0.64 -6.71
C SER A 81 -10.41 0.15 -7.60
N ARG A 82 -10.41 1.46 -7.43
CA ARG A 82 -9.54 2.37 -8.21
C ARG A 82 -8.06 2.13 -7.91
N CYS A 83 -7.70 1.63 -6.73
CA CYS A 83 -6.32 1.29 -6.33
C CYS A 83 -5.27 2.41 -6.53
N VAL A 84 -5.69 3.68 -6.50
CA VAL A 84 -4.83 4.84 -6.79
C VAL A 84 -3.75 4.98 -5.72
N GLU A 85 -4.14 4.99 -4.45
CA GLU A 85 -3.24 5.17 -3.32
C GLU A 85 -2.25 4.01 -3.19
N GLU A 86 -2.68 2.78 -3.45
CA GLU A 86 -1.87 1.57 -3.38
C GLU A 86 -0.72 1.64 -4.38
N VAL A 87 -1.04 1.97 -5.64
CA VAL A 87 -0.03 2.17 -6.67
C VAL A 87 0.89 3.33 -6.33
N ALA A 88 0.33 4.48 -5.91
CA ALA A 88 1.14 5.63 -5.49
C ALA A 88 2.13 5.26 -4.37
N SER A 89 1.73 4.42 -3.41
CA SER A 89 2.62 3.99 -2.32
C SER A 89 3.80 3.14 -2.78
N VAL A 90 3.60 2.30 -3.81
CA VAL A 90 4.70 1.52 -4.41
C VAL A 90 5.69 2.43 -5.11
N TYR A 91 5.21 3.46 -5.82
CA TYR A 91 6.07 4.45 -6.45
C TYR A 91 6.73 5.39 -5.44
N ALA A 92 6.12 5.68 -4.29
CA ALA A 92 6.76 6.42 -3.20
C ALA A 92 8.06 5.76 -2.74
N GLU A 93 8.05 4.42 -2.59
CA GLU A 93 9.27 3.65 -2.29
C GLU A 93 10.32 3.81 -3.39
N GLN A 94 9.92 3.80 -4.67
CA GLN A 94 10.89 3.90 -5.77
C GLN A 94 11.50 5.32 -5.87
N PHE A 95 10.68 6.37 -5.73
CA PHE A 95 11.19 7.74 -5.66
C PHE A 95 12.14 7.92 -4.47
N HIS A 96 11.83 7.31 -3.32
CA HIS A 96 12.71 7.37 -2.15
C HIS A 96 14.01 6.60 -2.36
N ARG A 97 13.93 5.37 -2.87
CA ARG A 97 15.10 4.52 -3.18
C ARG A 97 16.08 5.22 -4.13
N LEU A 98 15.55 5.97 -5.11
CA LEU A 98 16.36 6.72 -6.07
C LEU A 98 16.73 8.13 -5.58
N GLY A 99 16.32 8.54 -4.37
CA GLY A 99 16.69 9.81 -3.76
C GLY A 99 15.84 11.02 -4.18
N PHE A 100 14.81 10.82 -4.99
CA PHE A 100 13.88 11.85 -5.46
C PHE A 100 12.78 12.22 -4.44
N LEU A 101 12.54 11.35 -3.46
CA LEU A 101 11.63 11.61 -2.35
C LEU A 101 12.39 11.52 -1.03
N GLN A 102 12.31 12.58 -0.22
CA GLN A 102 12.84 12.57 1.14
C GLN A 102 11.75 12.20 2.13
N VAL A 103 12.06 11.24 3.01
CA VAL A 103 11.19 10.84 4.11
C VAL A 103 11.87 11.24 5.41
N THR A 104 11.23 12.16 6.14
CA THR A 104 11.77 12.82 7.34
C THR A 104 11.84 11.90 8.54
N ARG A 105 10.87 10.99 8.71
CA ARG A 105 10.84 10.05 9.84
C ARG A 105 11.15 8.64 9.38
N ARG A 106 12.14 8.04 10.03
CA ARG A 106 12.55 6.65 9.82
C ARG A 106 12.54 5.91 11.14
N LEU A 107 12.26 4.62 11.09
CA LEU A 107 12.32 3.73 12.25
C LEU A 107 13.73 3.16 12.37
N ASP A 108 14.29 3.25 13.57
CA ASP A 108 15.55 2.59 13.91
C ASP A 108 15.39 1.07 13.89
N ALA A 109 16.52 0.35 13.94
CA ALA A 109 16.55 -1.09 13.78
C ALA A 109 15.66 -1.86 14.77
N GLY A 110 15.58 -1.43 16.03
CA GLY A 110 14.72 -2.03 17.06
C GLY A 110 13.23 -1.88 16.73
N PRO A 111 12.69 -0.65 16.66
CA PRO A 111 11.30 -0.41 16.29
C PRO A 111 10.90 -1.03 14.93
N TRP A 112 11.83 -1.09 13.97
CA TRP A 112 11.60 -1.75 12.70
C TRP A 112 11.45 -3.28 12.85
N ALA A 113 12.33 -3.92 13.62
CA ALA A 113 12.22 -5.36 13.90
C ALA A 113 10.93 -5.68 14.67
N ASP A 114 10.56 -4.84 15.63
CA ASP A 114 9.31 -4.96 16.37
C ASP A 114 8.09 -4.84 15.45
N LEU A 115 8.14 -3.92 14.47
CA LEU A 115 7.10 -3.77 13.46
C LEU A 115 6.92 -5.07 12.66
N LEU A 116 8.00 -5.61 12.11
CA LEU A 116 7.93 -6.84 11.32
C LEU A 116 7.46 -8.02 12.18
N GLY A 117 7.96 -8.14 13.41
CA GLY A 117 7.56 -9.18 14.35
C GLY A 117 6.08 -9.11 14.74
N MET A 118 5.52 -7.93 14.94
CA MET A 118 4.09 -7.77 15.23
C MET A 118 3.20 -8.10 14.03
N VAL A 119 3.59 -7.63 12.84
CA VAL A 119 2.87 -7.92 11.59
C VAL A 119 2.77 -9.43 11.37
N GLN A 120 3.89 -10.15 11.54
CA GLN A 120 3.95 -11.59 11.29
C GLN A 120 3.24 -12.42 12.36
N ASN A 121 3.38 -12.07 13.65
CA ASN A 121 2.96 -12.96 14.74
C ASN A 121 1.60 -12.61 15.37
N ARG A 122 1.11 -11.37 15.22
CA ARG A 122 -0.03 -10.88 16.01
C ARG A 122 -1.19 -10.34 15.20
N TRP A 123 -0.93 -9.92 13.97
CA TRP A 123 -1.83 -9.04 13.23
C TRP A 123 -2.54 -9.72 12.05
N ALA A 124 -2.05 -10.87 11.62
CA ALA A 124 -2.77 -11.72 10.69
C ALA A 124 -4.11 -12.16 11.30
N GLY A 125 -5.22 -11.88 10.61
CA GLY A 125 -6.55 -12.36 11.03
C GLY A 125 -7.16 -11.67 12.26
N ARG A 126 -6.63 -10.52 12.68
CA ARG A 126 -7.24 -9.63 13.68
C ARG A 126 -7.62 -8.30 13.03
N ASP A 127 -8.68 -7.65 13.53
CA ASP A 127 -8.98 -6.26 13.17
C ASP A 127 -8.05 -5.29 13.89
N LEU A 128 -7.53 -4.33 13.12
CA LEU A 128 -6.61 -3.31 13.59
C LEU A 128 -7.12 -1.95 13.15
N ARG A 129 -6.93 -0.96 14.02
CA ARG A 129 -7.27 0.43 13.72
C ARG A 129 -6.03 1.28 13.47
N LEU A 130 -6.21 2.39 12.74
CA LEU A 130 -5.17 3.38 12.48
C LEU A 130 -4.49 3.84 13.78
N SER A 131 -5.27 4.12 14.82
CA SER A 131 -4.81 4.56 16.13
C SER A 131 -3.92 3.53 16.83
N GLU A 132 -4.18 2.23 16.65
CA GLU A 132 -3.35 1.16 17.22
C GLU A 132 -1.97 1.11 16.54
N ILE A 133 -1.93 1.29 15.21
CA ILE A 133 -0.68 1.33 14.46
C ILE A 133 0.15 2.55 14.87
N GLN A 134 -0.48 3.73 14.89
CA GLN A 134 0.20 4.97 15.28
C GLN A 134 0.57 4.99 16.77
N GLY A 135 -0.22 4.37 17.65
CA GLY A 135 0.13 4.20 19.06
C GLY A 135 1.37 3.31 19.25
N SER A 136 1.57 2.32 18.36
CA SER A 136 2.69 1.37 18.45
C SER A 136 3.99 1.91 17.84
N PHE A 137 3.93 2.64 16.73
CA PHE A 137 5.13 3.08 15.99
C PHE A 137 5.27 4.60 15.86
N GLY A 138 4.30 5.34 16.39
CA GLY A 138 4.14 6.79 16.22
C GLY A 138 3.74 7.16 14.79
N THR A 139 4.00 8.42 14.42
CA THR A 139 3.64 8.95 13.10
C THR A 139 4.38 8.21 11.98
N PRO A 140 3.73 7.87 10.86
CA PRO A 140 4.43 7.36 9.68
C PRO A 140 5.36 8.41 9.06
N GLY A 141 6.32 7.96 8.26
CA GLY A 141 7.23 8.84 7.53
C GLY A 141 6.55 9.53 6.33
N LEU A 142 5.54 8.88 5.76
CA LEU A 142 4.71 9.41 4.69
C LEU A 142 3.29 8.87 4.83
N ILE A 143 2.29 9.69 4.50
CA ILE A 143 0.92 9.23 4.28
C ILE A 143 0.60 9.45 2.81
N VAL A 144 0.29 8.36 2.11
CA VAL A 144 -0.10 8.41 0.69
C VAL A 144 -1.62 8.53 0.61
N GLY A 145 -2.07 9.48 -0.19
CA GLY A 145 -3.46 9.94 -0.16
C GLY A 145 -3.84 10.36 1.26
N LYS A 146 -4.89 9.72 1.80
CA LYS A 146 -5.36 9.96 3.18
C LYS A 146 -5.23 8.73 4.08
N ARG A 147 -4.71 7.61 3.56
CA ARG A 147 -5.09 6.30 4.07
C ARG A 147 -3.96 5.28 4.18
N ILE A 148 -2.93 5.39 3.34
CA ILE A 148 -1.80 4.45 3.38
C ILE A 148 -0.69 5.05 4.21
N LEU A 149 -0.46 4.47 5.39
CA LEU A 149 0.62 4.85 6.28
C LEU A 149 1.90 4.14 5.83
N CYS A 150 2.95 4.91 5.54
CA CYS A 150 4.23 4.38 5.10
C CYS A 150 5.28 4.56 6.19
N TYR A 151 5.79 3.44 6.71
CA TYR A 151 6.92 3.41 7.62
C TYR A 151 8.18 2.99 6.86
N VAL A 152 9.27 3.69 7.11
CA VAL A 152 10.54 3.48 6.43
C VAL A 152 11.60 3.12 7.47
N SER A 153 12.32 2.03 7.25
CA SER A 153 13.46 1.66 8.11
C SER A 153 14.64 2.62 7.91
N ALA A 154 15.55 2.68 8.88
CA ALA A 154 16.81 3.40 8.72
C ALA A 154 17.63 2.91 7.50
N LYS A 155 17.43 1.66 7.08
CA LYS A 155 18.07 1.05 5.90
C LYS A 155 17.33 1.32 4.57
N GLY A 156 16.14 1.92 4.63
CA GLY A 156 15.33 2.23 3.46
C GLY A 156 14.33 1.13 3.05
N ASP A 157 14.03 0.20 3.95
CA ASP A 157 12.94 -0.78 3.74
C ASP A 157 11.58 -0.12 4.04
N TRP A 158 10.52 -0.57 3.37
CA TRP A 158 9.20 0.05 3.48
C TRP A 158 8.14 -0.94 3.98
N ALA A 159 7.29 -0.45 4.88
CA ALA A 159 6.08 -1.13 5.32
C ALA A 159 4.88 -0.20 5.13
N PHE A 160 3.80 -0.75 4.59
CA PHE A 160 2.61 0.00 4.20
C PHE A 160 1.41 -0.55 4.96
N PHE A 161 0.66 0.33 5.62
CA PHE A 161 -0.59 0.00 6.30
C PHE A 161 -1.73 0.70 5.58
N ASP A 162 -2.60 -0.08 4.99
CA ASP A 162 -3.73 0.42 4.21
C ASP A 162 -4.96 0.54 5.11
N CYS A 163 -5.18 1.75 5.61
CA CYS A 163 -6.32 2.07 6.48
C CYS A 163 -7.50 2.44 5.59
N TRP A 164 -8.53 1.62 5.56
CA TRP A 164 -9.63 1.78 4.62
C TRP A 164 -10.69 2.73 5.19
N ASP A 165 -10.76 3.93 4.64
CA ASP A 165 -11.73 4.99 4.97
C ASP A 165 -12.57 5.35 3.73
N ASP A 166 -13.20 4.37 3.08
CA ASP A 166 -14.22 4.65 2.07
C ASP A 166 -15.61 4.52 2.73
N PRO A 167 -16.15 5.62 3.31
CA PRO A 167 -17.41 5.54 4.02
C PRO A 167 -18.57 5.39 3.04
N PRO A 168 -19.60 4.60 3.39
CA PRO A 168 -20.82 4.56 2.61
C PRO A 168 -21.42 5.96 2.53
N LYS A 169 -21.66 6.44 1.30
CA LYS A 169 -22.37 7.70 1.07
C LYS A 169 -23.84 7.52 1.40
N ARG A 170 -24.37 8.29 2.35
CA ARG A 170 -25.79 8.31 2.68
C ARG A 170 -26.47 9.48 1.98
N TYR A 171 -27.49 9.21 1.16
CA TYR A 171 -28.31 10.27 0.61
C TYR A 171 -29.13 10.95 1.72
N VAL A 172 -29.08 12.27 1.78
CA VAL A 172 -29.88 13.08 2.70
C VAL A 172 -31.17 13.47 1.99
N ALA A 173 -32.26 12.78 2.34
CA ALA A 173 -33.57 13.02 1.76
C ALA A 173 -34.05 14.46 2.05
N GLY A 174 -34.51 15.16 1.01
CA GLY A 174 -35.00 16.53 1.11
C GLY A 174 -33.94 17.61 0.86
N GLU A 175 -32.66 17.27 0.93
CA GLU A 175 -31.56 18.22 0.69
C GLU A 175 -30.88 18.02 -0.67
N GLY A 176 -31.03 16.85 -1.28
CA GLY A 176 -30.37 16.55 -2.56
C GLY A 176 -28.86 16.33 -2.42
N THR A 177 -28.36 16.14 -1.21
CA THR A 177 -26.93 15.98 -0.88
C THR A 177 -26.63 14.55 -0.44
N TYR A 178 -25.34 14.19 -0.44
CA TYR A 178 -24.84 12.95 0.15
C TYR A 178 -23.90 13.29 1.31
N GLU A 179 -24.12 12.68 2.46
CA GLU A 179 -23.21 12.71 3.59
C GLU A 179 -22.24 11.53 3.52
N SER A 180 -20.95 11.82 3.66
CA SER A 180 -19.92 10.83 3.93
C SER A 180 -19.66 10.82 5.43
N LEU A 181 -20.02 9.73 6.11
CA LEU A 181 -19.68 9.51 7.51
C LEU A 181 -18.25 8.96 7.56
N GLY A 182 -17.25 9.84 7.43
CA GLY A 182 -15.85 9.44 7.60
C GLY A 182 -15.62 8.83 8.98
N GLU A 183 -14.77 7.83 9.08
CA GLU A 183 -14.35 7.25 10.36
C GLU A 183 -12.99 7.84 10.74
N ASP A 184 -12.91 8.56 11.86
CA ASP A 184 -11.66 9.19 12.32
C ASP A 184 -10.55 8.16 12.64
N ASP A 185 -10.93 6.90 12.85
CA ASP A 185 -10.04 5.80 13.20
C ASP A 185 -10.31 4.54 12.37
N PRO A 186 -10.03 4.57 11.05
CA PRO A 186 -10.44 3.52 10.12
C PRO A 186 -9.73 2.19 10.37
N LEU A 187 -10.38 1.10 9.95
CA LEU A 187 -9.80 -0.24 10.00
C LEU A 187 -8.68 -0.40 8.97
N VAL A 188 -7.60 -1.05 9.37
CA VAL A 188 -6.56 -1.52 8.47
C VAL A 188 -7.10 -2.72 7.71
N ARG A 189 -7.07 -2.68 6.37
CA ARG A 189 -7.45 -3.83 5.53
C ARG A 189 -6.25 -4.69 5.14
N SER A 190 -5.09 -4.07 4.90
CA SER A 190 -3.91 -4.82 4.45
C SER A 190 -2.64 -4.16 4.93
N ILE A 191 -1.61 -4.99 5.11
CA ILE A 191 -0.27 -4.59 5.46
C ILE A 191 0.65 -5.18 4.40
N ARG A 192 1.55 -4.36 3.85
CA ARG A 192 2.60 -4.82 2.93
C ARG A 192 3.95 -4.61 3.58
N ILE A 193 4.76 -5.66 3.65
CA ILE A 193 6.13 -5.63 4.18
C ILE A 193 7.14 -6.04 3.10
N PRO A 194 8.44 -5.81 3.30
CA PRO A 194 9.46 -6.24 2.34
C PRO A 194 9.44 -7.76 2.15
N ALA A 195 9.34 -8.20 0.90
CA ALA A 195 9.33 -9.61 0.51
C ALA A 195 9.74 -9.75 -0.97
N ALA A 196 9.95 -11.00 -1.42
CA ALA A 196 10.40 -11.30 -2.77
C ALA A 196 9.34 -11.00 -3.85
N ASP A 197 8.07 -11.22 -3.53
CA ASP A 197 6.93 -10.98 -4.42
C ASP A 197 5.81 -10.20 -3.71
N PHE A 198 4.70 -9.96 -4.40
CA PHE A 198 3.57 -9.25 -3.84
C PHE A 198 2.83 -10.03 -2.75
N GLU A 199 2.50 -11.31 -2.98
CA GLU A 199 1.67 -12.10 -2.07
C GLU A 199 2.46 -12.50 -0.82
N SER A 200 3.75 -12.82 -0.95
CA SER A 200 4.60 -13.17 0.22
C SER A 200 4.80 -12.00 1.19
N GLY A 201 4.67 -10.76 0.72
CA GLY A 201 4.74 -9.55 1.56
C GLY A 201 3.39 -9.05 2.03
N LEU A 202 2.28 -9.67 1.62
CA LEU A 202 0.94 -9.22 1.91
C LEU A 202 0.40 -9.92 3.17
N VAL A 203 -0.01 -9.11 4.15
CA VAL A 203 -0.73 -9.58 5.34
C VAL A 203 -2.11 -8.94 5.36
N LEU A 204 -3.14 -9.78 5.47
CA LEU A 204 -4.53 -9.32 5.60
C LEU A 204 -4.99 -9.40 7.05
N THR A 205 -5.56 -8.30 7.51
CA THR A 205 -6.36 -8.25 8.74
C THR A 205 -7.65 -9.06 8.56
N LEU A 206 -8.41 -9.28 9.64
CA LEU A 206 -9.70 -9.94 9.52
C LEU A 206 -10.64 -9.18 8.55
N TYR A 207 -10.73 -7.86 8.70
CA TYR A 207 -11.44 -6.98 7.77
C TYR A 207 -10.97 -7.15 6.31
N GLY A 208 -9.66 -7.17 6.07
CA GLY A 208 -9.10 -7.40 4.74
C GLY A 208 -9.48 -8.73 4.10
N LYS A 209 -9.49 -9.80 4.89
CA LYS A 209 -9.92 -11.13 4.44
C LYS A 209 -11.40 -11.14 4.04
N VAL A 210 -12.25 -10.46 4.81
CA VAL A 210 -13.67 -10.30 4.48
C VAL A 210 -13.85 -9.51 3.18
N LEU A 211 -13.07 -8.44 2.97
CA LEU A 211 -13.13 -7.68 1.71
C LEU A 211 -12.63 -8.51 0.50
N ARG A 212 -11.60 -9.34 0.68
CA ARG A 212 -11.02 -10.15 -0.42
C ARG A 212 -11.90 -11.35 -0.79
N TRP A 213 -12.51 -12.02 0.19
CA TRP A 213 -13.16 -13.33 -0.01
C TRP A 213 -14.63 -13.38 0.41
N GLY A 214 -15.17 -12.32 1.02
CA GLY A 214 -16.52 -12.27 1.52
C GLY A 214 -16.71 -12.87 2.91
N THR A 215 -17.95 -12.79 3.42
CA THR A 215 -18.36 -13.46 4.66
C THR A 215 -18.33 -14.97 4.46
N GLY A 216 -17.68 -15.71 5.36
CA GLY A 216 -17.46 -17.15 5.20
C GLY A 216 -16.08 -17.53 4.65
N TRP A 217 -15.15 -16.57 4.53
CA TRP A 217 -13.79 -16.83 4.02
C TRP A 217 -13.07 -17.99 4.73
N TRP A 218 -13.34 -18.19 6.03
CA TRP A 218 -12.78 -19.27 6.85
C TRP A 218 -13.17 -20.68 6.36
N ILE A 219 -14.27 -20.82 5.60
CA ILE A 219 -14.72 -22.10 5.02
C ILE A 219 -13.77 -22.55 3.91
N HIS A 220 -13.14 -21.61 3.22
CA HIS A 220 -12.27 -21.88 2.05
C HIS A 220 -10.79 -21.68 2.35
N GLN A 221 -10.45 -21.20 3.54
CA GLN A 221 -9.09 -20.92 4.02
C GLN A 221 -9.02 -21.26 5.53
N PRO A 222 -9.18 -22.53 5.93
CA PRO A 222 -9.08 -22.91 7.34
C PRO A 222 -7.70 -22.52 7.86
N SER A 223 -7.66 -21.93 9.04
CA SER A 223 -6.39 -21.64 9.72
C SER A 223 -5.64 -22.95 9.93
N THR A 224 -4.31 -22.94 9.78
CA THR A 224 -3.46 -24.06 10.22
C THR A 224 -3.57 -24.32 11.72
N ASP A 225 -4.09 -23.34 12.48
CA ASP A 225 -4.32 -23.43 13.91
C ASP A 225 -5.75 -23.87 14.27
N ASP A 226 -6.52 -24.43 13.34
CA ASP A 226 -7.85 -24.94 13.64
C ASP A 226 -7.77 -26.36 14.26
N PRO A 227 -8.02 -26.53 15.58
CA PRO A 227 -8.01 -27.84 16.23
C PRO A 227 -9.13 -28.76 15.74
N SER A 228 -10.09 -28.25 14.95
CA SER A 228 -11.15 -29.08 14.38
C SER A 228 -10.69 -30.01 13.24
N THR A 229 -9.45 -29.86 12.77
CA THR A 229 -8.87 -30.71 11.71
C THR A 229 -8.37 -32.08 12.21
N GLU A 230 -8.37 -32.33 13.53
CA GLU A 230 -7.80 -33.56 14.12
C GLU A 230 -8.81 -34.71 14.34
N LEU A 231 -10.04 -34.61 13.81
CA LEU A 231 -11.06 -35.65 13.93
C LEU A 231 -11.50 -36.21 12.57
N ALA A 232 -10.56 -36.79 11.83
CA ALA A 232 -10.92 -37.81 10.84
C ALA A 232 -10.72 -39.20 11.50
N PRO A 233 -11.79 -39.98 11.75
CA PRO A 233 -11.64 -41.33 12.29
C PRO A 233 -10.92 -42.20 11.27
N THR A 234 -9.78 -42.75 11.67
CA THR A 234 -9.07 -43.81 10.98
C THR A 234 -10.03 -45.00 10.88
N LYS A 235 -10.53 -45.29 9.67
CA LYS A 235 -11.12 -46.60 9.40
C LYS A 235 -10.01 -47.64 9.55
N ARG A 236 -10.09 -48.44 10.61
CA ARG A 236 -9.40 -49.73 10.69
C ARG A 236 -10.18 -50.73 9.82
N ASP A 237 -9.41 -51.36 8.94
CA ASP A 237 -9.58 -52.61 8.17
C ASP A 237 -10.98 -53.25 8.09
#